data_AF-A0A0C1Q5F6-F1
#
_entry.id   AF-A0A0C1Q5F6-F1
#
_cell.length_a   1.000
_cell.length_b   1.000
_cell.length_c   1.000
_cell.angle_alpha   90.00
_cell.angle_beta   90.00
_cell.angle_gamma   90.00
#
_symmetry.space_group_name_H-M   'P 1'
#
loop_
_entity.id
_entity.type
_entity.pdbx_description
1 polymer ?
#
loop_
_entity_poly.entity_id
_entity_poly.type
_entity_poly.pdbx_seq_one_letter_code
_entity_poly.pdbx_strand_id
1 'polypeptide(L)'
;MEYQYLIKAVDHAPFIIIILGLMIAWHGYYARWLLISYGILETLDHLIHLEIRSWLTHFYIMNSLIIIVFMFPILLRRPIALFIFRKTGREYFAIVGNRQGLSKYEVIILWLMASTAVVNFITWIEVICYKYWIIDYVYIKFHFRDYYMVSVHLVTLAAMYSYSFYTFISKSQIKKVHR
;
A
#
# COMPACT_ATOMS: atom_id res chain seq x y z
N MET A 1 16.13 7.60 23.35
CA MET A 1 16.88 6.67 22.49
C MET A 1 16.02 5.51 22.01
N GLU A 2 15.26 4.83 22.88
CA GLU A 2 14.42 3.68 22.53
C GLU A 2 13.35 3.94 21.46
N TYR A 3 12.72 5.13 21.47
CA TYR A 3 11.69 5.50 20.49
C TYR A 3 12.19 5.55 19.03
N GLN A 4 13.47 5.87 18.83
CA GLN A 4 14.07 5.94 17.49
C GLN A 4 14.25 4.55 16.85
N TYR A 5 14.47 3.51 17.65
CA TYR A 5 14.58 2.13 17.16
C TYR A 5 13.21 1.58 16.76
N LEU A 6 12.16 1.91 17.52
CA LEU A 6 10.79 1.53 17.20
C LEU A 6 10.32 2.14 15.87
N ILE A 7 10.60 3.41 15.62
CA ILE A 7 10.24 4.07 14.34
C ILE A 7 10.96 3.40 13.17
N LYS A 8 12.27 3.17 13.28
CA LYS A 8 13.04 2.48 12.23
C LYS A 8 12.53 1.05 11.98
N ALA A 9 12.10 0.35 13.02
CA ALA A 9 11.52 -0.99 12.87
C ALA A 9 10.18 -0.95 12.13
N VAL A 10 9.34 0.06 12.40
CA VAL A 10 8.07 0.28 11.70
C VAL A 10 8.31 0.62 10.23
N ASP A 11 9.32 1.46 9.92
CA ASP A 11 9.66 1.83 8.54
C ASP A 11 10.09 0.63 7.67
N HIS A 12 10.67 -0.42 8.28
CA HIS A 12 11.05 -1.65 7.57
C HIS A 12 10.01 -2.78 7.66
N ALA A 13 8.93 -2.60 8.44
CA ALA A 13 7.88 -3.59 8.60
C ALA A 13 7.19 -3.99 7.27
N PRO A 14 6.97 -3.10 6.28
CA PRO A 14 6.40 -3.47 4.98
C PRO A 14 7.18 -4.58 4.28
N PHE A 15 8.50 -4.47 4.21
CA PHE A 15 9.35 -5.49 3.58
C PHE A 15 9.23 -6.83 4.28
N ILE A 16 9.23 -6.84 5.61
CA ILE A 16 9.08 -8.07 6.41
C ILE A 16 7.72 -8.72 6.12
N ILE A 17 6.64 -7.94 6.13
CA ILE A 17 5.29 -8.43 5.86
C ILE A 17 5.15 -8.95 4.43
N ILE A 18 5.77 -8.29 3.45
CA ILE A 18 5.77 -8.73 2.06
C ILE A 18 6.51 -10.07 1.91
N ILE A 19 7.69 -10.21 2.52
CA ILE A 19 8.47 -11.47 2.47
C ILE A 19 7.71 -12.60 3.14
N LEU A 20 7.23 -12.41 4.37
CA LEU A 20 6.46 -13.42 5.09
C LEU A 20 5.16 -13.78 4.37
N GLY A 21 4.44 -12.76 3.88
CA GLY A 21 3.24 -12.94 3.08
C GLY A 21 3.50 -13.76 1.81
N LEU A 22 4.63 -13.53 1.14
CA LEU A 22 5.01 -14.29 -0.05
C LEU A 22 5.33 -15.74 0.27
N MET A 23 6.02 -16.01 1.39
CA MET A 23 6.29 -17.39 1.84
C MET A 23 4.98 -18.15 2.10
N ILE A 24 4.00 -17.50 2.72
CA ILE A 24 2.71 -18.11 3.06
C ILE A 24 1.81 -18.28 1.84
N ALA A 25 1.73 -17.26 1.00
CA ALA A 25 0.78 -17.18 -0.11
C ALA A 25 1.41 -17.46 -1.48
N TRP A 26 2.61 -18.06 -1.53
CA TRP A 26 3.37 -18.33 -2.77
C TRP A 26 2.55 -19.04 -3.85
N HIS A 27 1.67 -19.93 -3.41
CA HIS A 27 0.81 -20.75 -4.26
C HIS A 27 -0.47 -20.04 -4.73
N GLY A 28 -0.79 -18.86 -4.20
CA GLY A 28 -1.95 -18.05 -4.56
C GLY A 28 -1.60 -17.04 -5.63
N TYR A 29 -2.18 -17.17 -6.83
CA TYR A 29 -1.91 -16.27 -7.96
C TYR A 29 -2.14 -14.79 -7.60
N TYR A 30 -3.24 -14.50 -6.92
CA TYR A 30 -3.64 -13.13 -6.58
C TYR A 30 -2.87 -12.51 -5.42
N ALA A 31 -2.53 -13.31 -4.40
CA ALA A 31 -1.73 -12.85 -3.29
C ALA A 31 -0.31 -12.53 -3.73
N ARG A 32 0.29 -13.44 -4.52
CA ARG A 32 1.60 -13.21 -5.13
C ARG A 32 1.62 -11.98 -6.02
N TRP A 33 0.58 -11.75 -6.84
CA TRP A 33 0.45 -10.52 -7.63
C TRP A 33 0.51 -9.29 -6.73
N LEU A 34 -0.37 -9.23 -5.73
CA LEU A 34 -0.47 -8.07 -4.85
C LEU A 34 0.85 -7.81 -4.12
N LEU A 35 1.44 -8.82 -3.49
CA LEU A 35 2.65 -8.69 -2.69
C LEU A 35 3.88 -8.33 -3.53
N ILE A 36 4.04 -8.89 -4.73
CA ILE A 36 5.13 -8.52 -5.64
C ILE A 36 4.95 -7.08 -6.11
N SER A 37 3.74 -6.70 -6.54
CA SER A 37 3.48 -5.33 -6.97
C SER A 37 3.72 -4.31 -5.86
N TYR A 38 3.29 -4.61 -4.63
CA TYR A 38 3.56 -3.77 -3.46
C TYR A 38 5.04 -3.73 -3.12
N GLY A 39 5.77 -4.85 -3.20
CA GLY A 39 7.22 -4.86 -2.99
C GLY A 39 8.00 -4.01 -3.98
N ILE A 40 7.57 -3.98 -5.25
CA ILE A 40 8.15 -3.08 -6.25
C ILE A 40 7.88 -1.62 -5.87
N LEU A 41 6.63 -1.28 -5.54
CA LEU A 41 6.27 0.09 -5.17
C LEU A 41 6.96 0.55 -3.88
N GLU A 42 7.07 -0.31 -2.88
CA GLU A 42 7.78 -0.04 -1.63
C GLU A 42 9.27 0.21 -1.87
N THR A 43 9.89 -0.59 -2.75
CA THR A 43 11.29 -0.39 -3.13
C THR A 43 11.48 0.96 -3.83
N LEU A 44 10.58 1.31 -4.76
CA LEU A 44 10.62 2.60 -5.45
C LEU A 44 10.41 3.76 -4.49
N ASP A 45 9.43 3.68 -3.59
CA ASP A 45 9.16 4.69 -2.57
C ASP A 45 10.39 4.92 -1.68
N HIS A 46 11.01 3.83 -1.20
CA HIS A 46 12.21 3.92 -0.39
C HIS A 46 13.38 4.62 -1.11
N LEU A 47 13.55 4.36 -2.41
CA LEU A 47 14.61 4.98 -3.22
C LEU A 47 14.39 6.48 -3.43
N ILE A 48 13.13 6.91 -3.62
CA ILE A 48 12.79 8.32 -3.88
C ILE A 48 12.50 9.11 -2.60
N HIS A 49 12.36 8.43 -1.45
CA HIS A 49 11.92 9.04 -0.19
C HIS A 49 12.81 10.21 0.25
N LEU A 50 14.14 10.05 0.18
CA LEU A 50 15.09 11.10 0.58
C LEU A 50 14.95 12.35 -0.28
N GLU A 51 14.78 12.18 -1.59
CA GLU A 51 14.59 13.27 -2.54
C GLU A 51 13.29 14.01 -2.25
N ILE A 52 12.18 13.29 -2.11
CA ILE A 52 10.86 13.88 -1.86
C ILE A 52 10.81 14.62 -0.51
N ARG A 53 11.52 14.11 0.50
CA ARG A 53 11.62 14.76 1.81
C ARG A 53 12.29 16.14 1.74
N SER A 54 13.19 16.35 0.77
CA SER A 54 13.85 17.64 0.58
C SER A 54 12.89 18.74 0.05
N TRP A 55 11.74 18.37 -0.51
CA TRP A 55 10.80 19.32 -1.14
C TRP A 55 9.91 20.08 -0.14
N LEU A 56 10.13 19.90 1.17
CA LEU A 56 9.50 20.62 2.30
C LEU A 56 7.98 20.76 2.21
N THR A 57 7.48 21.82 1.55
CA THR A 57 6.05 22.07 1.36
C THR A 57 5.42 21.07 0.41
N HIS A 58 6.08 20.75 -0.71
CA HIS A 58 5.53 19.85 -1.73
C HIS A 58 5.66 18.36 -1.37
N PHE A 59 6.33 18.05 -0.26
CA PHE A 59 6.39 16.72 0.31
C PHE A 59 4.98 16.09 0.48
N TYR A 60 4.03 16.86 1.03
CA TYR A 60 2.69 16.34 1.35
C TYR A 60 1.87 15.99 0.11
N ILE A 61 1.92 16.82 -0.94
CA ILE A 61 1.23 16.51 -2.19
C ILE A 61 1.87 15.32 -2.91
N MET A 62 3.21 15.23 -2.89
CA MET A 62 3.92 14.08 -3.46
C MET A 62 3.58 12.80 -2.71
N ASN A 63 3.49 12.84 -1.37
CA ASN A 63 3.06 11.69 -0.57
C ASN A 63 1.64 11.25 -0.94
N SER A 64 0.72 12.21 -1.14
CA SER A 64 -0.64 11.91 -1.63
C SER A 64 -0.62 11.23 -3.00
N LEU A 65 0.23 11.69 -3.93
CA LEU A 65 0.35 11.08 -5.26
C LEU A 65 0.93 9.67 -5.20
N ILE A 66 1.97 9.45 -4.38
CA ILE A 66 2.55 8.12 -4.16
C ILE A 66 1.47 7.17 -3.63
N ILE A 67 0.70 7.57 -2.62
CA ILE A 67 -0.36 6.73 -2.05
C ILE A 67 -1.39 6.35 -3.13
N ILE A 68 -1.74 7.25 -4.04
CA ILE A 68 -2.61 6.95 -5.19
C ILE A 68 -1.97 5.89 -6.10
N VAL A 69 -0.66 5.98 -6.36
CA VAL A 69 0.07 4.94 -7.12
C VAL A 69 0.03 3.58 -6.41
N PHE A 70 0.10 3.54 -5.08
CA PHE A 70 -0.04 2.31 -4.29
C PHE A 70 -1.43 1.65 -4.40
N MET A 71 -2.45 2.37 -4.89
CA MET A 71 -3.77 1.79 -5.20
C MET A 71 -3.79 1.06 -6.55
N PHE A 72 -2.84 1.35 -7.47
CA PHE A 72 -2.85 0.81 -8.84
C PHE A 72 -2.74 -0.71 -8.93
N PRO A 73 -1.95 -1.43 -8.12
CA PRO A 73 -1.89 -2.89 -8.17
C PRO A 73 -3.24 -3.57 -7.94
N ILE A 74 -4.18 -2.89 -7.26
CA ILE A 74 -5.53 -3.35 -7.00
C ILE A 74 -6.48 -2.85 -8.10
N LEU A 75 -6.53 -1.53 -8.32
CA LEU A 75 -7.49 -0.90 -9.24
C LEU A 75 -7.21 -1.26 -10.71
N LEU A 76 -5.94 -1.26 -11.10
CA LEU A 76 -5.49 -1.51 -12.46
C LEU A 76 -5.00 -2.96 -12.66
N ARG A 77 -5.28 -3.86 -11.72
CA ARG A 77 -4.88 -5.27 -11.79
C ARG A 77 -5.20 -5.91 -13.14
N ARG A 78 -6.46 -5.80 -13.59
CA ARG A 78 -6.94 -6.42 -14.83
C ARG A 78 -6.22 -5.89 -16.08
N PRO A 79 -6.22 -4.58 -16.36
CA PRO A 79 -5.55 -4.06 -17.55
C PRO A 79 -4.04 -4.34 -17.52
N ILE A 80 -3.37 -4.20 -16.37
CA ILE A 80 -1.92 -4.47 -16.27
C ILE A 80 -1.64 -5.96 -16.50
N ALA A 81 -2.37 -6.86 -15.84
CA ALA A 81 -2.15 -8.30 -16.00
C ALA A 81 -2.45 -8.77 -17.44
N LEU A 82 -3.53 -8.31 -18.06
CA LEU A 82 -3.84 -8.66 -19.44
C LEU A 82 -2.84 -8.05 -20.44
N PHE A 83 -2.32 -6.86 -20.17
CA PHE A 83 -1.24 -6.26 -20.97
C PHE A 83 0.02 -7.14 -20.92
N ILE A 84 0.45 -7.54 -19.72
CA ILE A 84 1.62 -8.41 -19.56
C ILE A 84 1.37 -9.79 -20.18
N PHE A 85 0.15 -10.34 -20.06
CA PHE A 85 -0.21 -11.61 -20.69
C PHE A 85 -0.06 -11.55 -22.21
N ARG A 86 -0.60 -10.50 -22.86
CA ARG A 86 -0.47 -10.30 -24.32
C ARG A 86 0.99 -10.21 -24.78
N LYS A 87 1.89 -9.73 -23.93
CA LYS A 87 3.32 -9.61 -24.24
C LYS A 87 4.13 -10.86 -23.94
N THR A 88 3.76 -11.63 -22.92
CA THR A 88 4.58 -12.73 -22.40
C THR A 88 4.00 -14.12 -22.65
N GLY A 89 2.71 -14.24 -22.94
CA GLY A 89 1.99 -15.50 -23.08
C GLY A 89 1.86 -16.32 -21.78
N ARG A 90 2.33 -15.80 -20.63
CA ARG A 90 2.34 -16.57 -19.37
C ARG A 90 0.95 -16.66 -18.75
N GLU A 91 0.42 -17.88 -18.62
CA GLU A 91 -0.90 -18.17 -18.04
C GLU A 91 -1.15 -17.53 -16.67
N TYR A 92 -0.09 -17.36 -15.86
CA TYR A 92 -0.14 -16.64 -14.59
C TYR A 92 -0.90 -15.31 -14.70
N PHE A 93 -0.57 -14.49 -15.71
CA PHE A 93 -1.17 -13.17 -15.87
C PHE A 93 -2.60 -13.22 -16.40
N ALA A 94 -2.95 -14.25 -17.18
CA ALA A 94 -4.34 -14.48 -17.58
C ALA A 94 -5.22 -14.81 -16.36
N ILE A 95 -4.74 -15.69 -15.47
CA ILE A 95 -5.46 -16.05 -14.23
C ILE A 95 -5.65 -14.83 -13.33
N VAL A 96 -4.60 -14.01 -13.17
CA VAL A 96 -4.67 -12.76 -12.39
C VAL A 96 -5.67 -11.77 -13.00
N GLY A 97 -5.61 -11.55 -14.31
CA GLY A 97 -6.46 -10.60 -15.02
C GLY A 97 -7.95 -10.97 -15.07
N ASN A 98 -8.26 -12.27 -15.00
CA ASN A 98 -9.64 -12.76 -15.08
C ASN A 98 -10.41 -12.71 -13.75
N ARG A 99 -9.78 -12.32 -12.63
CA ARG A 99 -10.49 -12.16 -11.36
C ARG A 99 -11.34 -10.90 -11.34
N GLN A 100 -12.65 -11.10 -11.36
CA GLN A 100 -13.64 -10.03 -11.48
C GLN A 100 -13.99 -9.32 -10.16
N GLY A 101 -13.60 -9.88 -9.00
CA GLY A 101 -13.95 -9.32 -7.67
C GLY A 101 -12.76 -8.80 -6.86
N LEU A 102 -13.01 -7.77 -6.06
CA LEU A 102 -12.16 -7.34 -4.95
C LEU A 102 -12.51 -8.16 -3.70
N SER A 103 -11.52 -8.61 -2.97
CA SER A 103 -11.72 -9.16 -1.63
C SER A 103 -12.04 -8.03 -0.64
N LYS A 104 -12.66 -8.39 0.49
CA LYS A 104 -12.91 -7.45 1.59
C LYS A 104 -11.60 -6.77 2.06
N TYR A 105 -10.48 -7.50 2.09
CA TYR A 105 -9.17 -6.95 2.46
C TYR A 105 -8.65 -5.93 1.46
N GLU A 106 -8.77 -6.20 0.15
CA GLU A 106 -8.38 -5.25 -0.89
C GLU A 106 -9.22 -3.97 -0.82
N VAL A 107 -10.51 -4.08 -0.51
CA VAL A 107 -11.39 -2.92 -0.29
C VAL A 107 -10.94 -2.11 0.93
N ILE A 108 -10.62 -2.77 2.05
CA ILE A 108 -10.11 -2.09 3.26
C ILE A 108 -8.81 -1.35 2.94
N ILE A 109 -7.86 -2.00 2.25
CA ILE A 109 -6.59 -1.38 1.86
C ILE A 109 -6.84 -0.14 0.98
N LEU A 110 -7.73 -0.24 -0.02
CA LEU A 110 -8.07 0.91 -0.87
C LEU A 110 -8.68 2.06 -0.08
N TRP A 111 -9.59 1.78 0.85
CA TRP A 111 -10.19 2.81 1.71
C TRP A 111 -9.15 3.51 2.57
N LEU A 112 -8.27 2.75 3.20
CA LEU A 112 -7.17 3.26 4.01
C LEU A 112 -6.19 4.12 3.19
N MET A 113 -5.85 3.69 1.98
CA MET A 113 -5.00 4.48 1.08
C MET A 113 -5.71 5.76 0.63
N ALA A 114 -6.98 5.68 0.23
CA ALA A 114 -7.74 6.85 -0.19
C ALA A 114 -7.84 7.90 0.93
N SER A 115 -8.14 7.47 2.16
CA SER A 115 -8.20 8.37 3.30
C SER A 115 -6.83 8.97 3.66
N THR A 116 -5.75 8.19 3.51
CA THR A 116 -4.37 8.67 3.70
C THR A 116 -3.96 9.70 2.66
N ALA A 117 -4.35 9.52 1.40
CA ALA A 117 -4.15 10.50 0.35
C ALA A 117 -4.88 11.81 0.69
N VAL A 118 -6.16 11.72 1.10
CA VAL A 118 -6.96 12.89 1.52
C VAL A 118 -6.30 13.63 2.69
N VAL A 119 -5.86 12.93 3.74
CA VAL A 119 -5.19 13.58 4.90
C VAL A 119 -3.90 14.29 4.48
N ASN A 120 -3.09 13.69 3.62
CA ASN A 120 -1.90 14.36 3.09
C ASN A 120 -2.24 15.57 2.22
N PHE A 121 -3.28 15.47 1.39
CA PHE A 121 -3.74 16.57 0.55
C PHE A 121 -4.26 17.75 1.39
N ILE A 122 -5.06 17.48 2.42
CA ILE A 122 -5.52 18.50 3.35
C ILE A 122 -4.34 19.12 4.11
N THR A 123 -3.37 18.30 4.55
CA THR A 123 -2.15 18.82 5.19
C THR A 123 -1.35 19.73 4.25
N TRP A 124 -1.28 19.38 2.96
CA TRP A 124 -0.63 20.21 1.96
C TRP A 124 -1.31 21.58 1.82
N ILE A 125 -2.64 21.61 1.74
CA ILE A 125 -3.43 22.85 1.72
C ILE A 125 -3.15 23.67 2.98
N GLU A 126 -3.20 23.06 4.16
CA GLU A 126 -2.96 23.71 5.44
C GLU A 126 -1.56 24.37 5.49
N VAL A 127 -0.52 23.64 5.05
CA VAL A 127 0.86 24.16 5.00
C VAL A 127 1.00 25.31 4.01
N ILE A 128 0.29 25.27 2.87
CA ILE A 128 0.25 26.38 1.92
C ILE A 128 -0.44 27.61 2.53
N CYS A 129 -1.59 27.42 3.15
CA CYS A 129 -2.32 28.50 3.83
C CYS A 129 -1.43 29.18 4.89
N TYR A 130 -0.70 28.39 5.66
CA TYR A 130 0.26 28.92 6.63
C TYR A 130 1.41 29.69 5.97
N LYS A 131 1.98 29.16 4.88
CA LYS A 131 3.04 29.83 4.12
C LYS A 131 2.62 31.19 3.57
N TYR A 132 1.35 31.33 3.18
CA TYR A 132 0.77 32.58 2.68
C TYR A 132 0.05 33.40 3.75
N TRP A 133 0.27 33.11 5.04
CA TRP A 133 -0.32 33.85 6.16
C TRP A 133 -1.85 33.91 6.17
N ILE A 134 -2.51 32.91 5.58
CA ILE A 134 -3.97 32.75 5.63
C ILE A 134 -4.39 32.20 7.00
N ILE A 135 -3.53 31.39 7.62
CA ILE A 135 -3.72 30.82 8.97
C ILE A 135 -2.43 30.97 9.79
N ASP A 136 -2.58 31.09 11.10
CA ASP A 136 -1.45 31.27 12.04
C ASP A 136 -0.89 29.95 12.58
N TYR A 137 -1.58 28.83 12.34
CA TYR A 137 -1.20 27.53 12.93
C TYR A 137 -1.56 26.34 12.05
N VAL A 138 -0.67 25.34 12.00
CA VAL A 138 -0.78 24.14 11.17
C VAL A 138 -1.20 22.94 12.03
N TYR A 139 -2.48 22.87 12.39
CA TYR A 139 -3.02 21.92 13.36
C TYR A 139 -2.93 20.47 12.89
N ILE A 140 -3.38 20.16 11.67
CA ILE A 140 -3.43 18.79 11.14
C ILE A 140 -2.02 18.22 11.01
N LYS A 141 -1.07 19.02 10.49
CA LYS A 141 0.34 18.61 10.41
C LYS A 141 0.91 18.21 11.77
N PHE A 142 0.70 19.03 12.81
CA PHE A 142 1.40 18.83 14.09
C PHE A 142 0.70 17.86 15.05
N HIS A 143 -0.63 17.72 14.99
CA HIS A 143 -1.39 16.95 16.00
C HIS A 143 -2.09 15.72 15.46
N PHE A 144 -2.40 15.66 14.17
CA PHE A 144 -3.24 14.59 13.64
C PHE A 144 -2.51 13.68 12.65
N ARG A 145 -1.81 14.27 11.68
CA ARG A 145 -1.27 13.57 10.52
C ARG A 145 -0.40 12.40 10.92
N ASP A 146 0.63 12.62 11.73
CA ASP A 146 1.65 11.60 11.95
C ASP A 146 1.09 10.38 12.72
N TYR A 147 0.24 10.61 13.72
CA TYR A 147 -0.49 9.54 14.41
C TYR A 147 -1.43 8.78 13.48
N TYR A 148 -2.11 9.50 12.59
CA TYR A 148 -2.98 8.91 11.58
C TYR A 148 -2.20 8.04 10.59
N MET A 149 -1.08 8.54 10.06
CA MET A 149 -0.21 7.81 9.12
C MET A 149 0.28 6.50 9.73
N VAL A 150 0.80 6.54 10.97
CA VAL A 150 1.26 5.33 11.68
C VAL A 150 0.12 4.34 11.88
N SER A 151 -1.04 4.82 12.31
CA SER A 151 -2.22 3.98 12.55
C SER A 151 -2.68 3.28 11.27
N VAL A 152 -2.83 4.04 10.17
CA VAL A 152 -3.22 3.48 8.87
C VAL A 152 -2.17 2.51 8.35
N HIS A 153 -0.88 2.82 8.53
CA HIS A 153 0.21 1.96 8.11
C HIS A 153 0.13 0.59 8.80
N LEU A 154 -0.02 0.57 10.13
CA LEU A 154 -0.17 -0.68 10.89
C LEU A 154 -1.40 -1.49 10.47
N VAL A 155 -2.55 -0.83 10.27
CA VAL A 155 -3.77 -1.52 9.83
C VAL A 155 -3.62 -2.07 8.40
N THR A 156 -2.94 -1.34 7.52
CA THR A 156 -2.65 -1.80 6.15
C THR A 156 -1.75 -3.02 6.14
N LEU A 157 -0.70 -3.02 6.95
CA LEU A 157 0.17 -4.19 7.14
C LEU A 157 -0.60 -5.40 7.67
N ALA A 158 -1.44 -5.20 8.68
CA ALA A 158 -2.29 -6.25 9.22
C ALA A 158 -3.27 -6.80 8.18
N ALA A 159 -3.86 -5.94 7.34
CA ALA A 159 -4.75 -6.33 6.26
C ALA A 159 -4.01 -7.13 5.17
N MET A 160 -2.80 -6.73 4.78
CA MET A 160 -1.97 -7.46 3.81
C MET A 160 -1.56 -8.84 4.33
N TYR A 161 -1.17 -8.92 5.60
CA TYR A 161 -0.85 -10.19 6.25
C TYR A 161 -2.07 -11.11 6.32
N SER A 162 -3.22 -10.58 6.77
CA SER A 162 -4.50 -11.31 6.84
C SER A 162 -4.96 -11.82 5.48
N TYR A 163 -4.80 -11.01 4.43
CA TYR A 163 -5.11 -11.42 3.06
C TYR A 163 -4.23 -12.60 2.60
N SER A 164 -2.94 -12.59 2.98
CA SER A 164 -2.01 -13.70 2.68
C SER A 164 -2.48 -15.01 3.34
N PHE A 165 -2.92 -14.98 4.59
CA PHE A 165 -3.50 -16.14 5.26
C PHE A 165 -4.83 -16.60 4.67
N TYR A 166 -5.74 -15.65 4.38
CA TYR A 166 -7.05 -15.96 3.81
C TYR A 166 -6.92 -16.71 2.48
N THR A 167 -6.00 -16.26 1.60
CA THR A 167 -5.76 -16.93 0.32
C THR A 167 -5.12 -18.31 0.47
N PHE A 168 -4.27 -18.51 1.47
CA PHE A 168 -3.72 -19.82 1.82
C PHE A 168 -4.81 -20.81 2.28
N ILE A 169 -5.68 -20.39 3.22
CA ILE A 169 -6.76 -21.24 3.77
C ILE A 169 -7.80 -21.56 2.70
N SER A 170 -8.22 -20.57 1.89
CA SER A 170 -9.23 -20.80 0.84
C SER A 170 -8.79 -21.89 -0.15
N LYS A 171 -7.49 -21.98 -0.45
CA LYS A 171 -6.94 -23.04 -1.30
C LYS A 171 -6.93 -24.41 -0.63
N SER A 172 -6.68 -24.49 0.67
CA SER A 172 -6.66 -25.76 1.40
C SER A 172 -8.05 -26.40 1.49
N GLN A 173 -9.10 -25.58 1.59
CA GLN A 173 -10.50 -26.03 1.59
C GLN A 173 -10.93 -26.60 0.24
N ILE A 174 -10.57 -25.96 -0.87
CA ILE A 174 -10.88 -26.46 -2.23
C ILE A 174 -10.24 -27.83 -2.49
N LYS A 175 -9.02 -28.06 -1.99
CA LYS A 175 -8.36 -29.38 -2.10
C LYS A 175 -9.04 -30.49 -1.28
N LYS A 176 -9.76 -30.16 -0.20
CA LYS A 176 -10.45 -31.15 0.65
C LYS A 176 -11.80 -31.60 0.07
N VAL A 177 -12.46 -30.76 -0.72
CA VAL A 177 -13.77 -31.07 -1.33
C VAL A 177 -13.64 -31.96 -2.58
N HIS A 178 -12.42 -32.14 -3.11
CA HIS A 178 -12.14 -32.96 -4.29
C HIS A 178 -11.32 -34.22 -3.98
N ARG A 179 -11.30 -34.66 -2.71
CA ARG A 179 -10.80 -35.97 -2.28
C ARG A 179 -11.95 -36.74 -1.65
#